data_AF-A0A1V6UXT3-F1
#
_entry.id   AF-A0A1V6UXT3-F1
#
_cell.length_a   1.000
_cell.length_b   1.000
_cell.length_c   1.000
_cell.angle_alpha   90.00
_cell.angle_beta   90.00
_cell.angle_gamma   90.00
#
_symmetry.space_group_name_H-M   'P 1'
#
loop_
_entity.id
_entity.type
_entity.pdbx_description
1 polymer ?
#
loop_
_entity_poly.entity_id
_entity_poly.type
_entity_poly.pdbx_seq_one_letter_code
_entity_poly.pdbx_strand_id
1 'polypeptide(L)'
;MLIDPENIGHFAAATLIEARHFSHRAGDIGGEALTAEQMAQAISKVSGRNNGVRHTPRERAERLAPFNPQIDSQLWFWERQDSLDPRELEAEFGVELTTFKELWTTNKVLVNQAFK
;
A
#
# COMPACT_ATOMS: atom_id res chain seq x y z
N MET A 1 -0.18 3.87 1.00
CA MET A 1 -0.98 2.77 0.44
C MET A 1 -0.12 1.54 0.36
N LEU A 2 -0.52 0.46 1.03
CA LEU A 2 0.07 -0.86 0.84
C LEU A 2 -0.82 -1.62 -0.14
N ILE A 3 -0.19 -2.38 -1.04
CA ILE A 3 -0.86 -3.31 -1.93
C ILE A 3 -0.20 -4.68 -1.77
N ASP A 4 -1.01 -5.71 -1.57
CA ASP A 4 -0.53 -7.09 -1.62
C ASP A 4 -0.28 -7.48 -3.10
N PRO A 5 0.93 -7.95 -3.46
CA PRO A 5 1.19 -8.46 -4.80
C PRO A 5 0.19 -9.53 -5.28
N GLU A 6 -0.39 -10.32 -4.37
CA GLU A 6 -1.41 -11.31 -4.73
C GLU A 6 -2.70 -10.64 -5.22
N ASN A 7 -3.09 -9.51 -4.63
CA ASN A 7 -4.23 -8.73 -5.11
C ASN A 7 -3.97 -8.20 -6.54
N ILE A 8 -2.75 -7.74 -6.85
CA ILE A 8 -2.40 -7.34 -8.23
C ILE A 8 -2.63 -8.50 -9.20
N GLY A 9 -2.23 -9.72 -8.83
CA GLY A 9 -2.46 -10.92 -9.62
C GLY A 9 -3.95 -11.21 -9.87
N HIS A 10 -4.78 -11.10 -8.82
CA HIS A 10 -6.23 -11.26 -8.94
C HIS A 10 -6.86 -10.22 -9.87
N PHE A 11 -6.50 -8.94 -9.73
CA PHE A 11 -6.96 -7.89 -10.62
C PHE A 11 -6.51 -8.12 -12.07
N ALA A 12 -5.24 -8.48 -12.29
CA ALA A 12 -4.74 -8.78 -13.62
C ALA A 12 -5.51 -9.95 -14.27
N ALA A 13 -5.78 -11.02 -13.52
CA ALA A 13 -6.57 -12.14 -14.01
C ALA A 13 -8.02 -11.74 -14.33
N ALA A 14 -8.65 -10.95 -13.46
CA ALA A 14 -10.00 -10.42 -13.67
C ALA A 14 -10.10 -9.58 -14.94
N THR A 15 -9.08 -8.77 -15.24
CA THR A 15 -9.05 -7.95 -16.47
C THR A 15 -9.06 -8.79 -17.76
N LEU A 16 -8.53 -10.02 -17.71
CA LEU A 16 -8.51 -10.93 -18.85
C LEU A 16 -9.84 -11.68 -19.01
N ILE A 17 -10.45 -12.11 -17.90
CA ILE A 17 -11.70 -12.88 -17.91
C ILE A 17 -12.90 -11.96 -18.19
N GLU A 18 -12.90 -10.78 -17.59
CA GLU A 18 -13.99 -9.82 -17.65
C GLU A 18 -13.63 -8.59 -18.47
N ALA A 19 -12.91 -8.77 -19.58
CA ALA A 19 -12.34 -7.68 -20.37
C ALA A 19 -13.33 -6.54 -20.68
N ARG A 20 -14.63 -6.80 -20.82
CA ARG A 20 -15.65 -5.75 -21.02
C ARG A 20 -15.81 -4.80 -19.83
N HIS A 21 -15.67 -5.28 -18.59
CA HIS A 21 -15.78 -4.46 -17.38
C HIS A 21 -14.53 -3.58 -17.16
N PHE A 22 -13.38 -4.01 -17.68
CA PHE A 22 -12.08 -3.36 -17.48
C PHE A 22 -11.55 -2.58 -18.71
N SER A 23 -12.12 -2.80 -19.89
CA SER A 23 -11.61 -2.19 -21.13
C SER A 23 -11.65 -0.66 -21.08
N HIS A 24 -10.56 -0.03 -21.52
CA HIS A 24 -10.39 1.43 -21.56
C HIS A 24 -10.47 2.14 -20.20
N ARG A 25 -10.26 1.43 -19.09
CA ARG A 25 -10.25 1.99 -17.74
C ARG A 25 -8.85 1.97 -17.16
N ALA A 26 -8.50 3.04 -16.45
CA ALA A 26 -7.43 3.04 -15.47
C ALA A 26 -8.08 2.96 -14.09
N GLY A 27 -7.63 2.01 -13.26
CA GLY A 27 -8.06 1.87 -11.88
C GLY A 27 -6.84 1.90 -10.98
N ASP A 28 -6.89 2.73 -9.95
CA ASP A 28 -5.91 2.69 -8.87
C ASP A 28 -6.27 1.52 -7.94
N ILE A 29 -5.27 0.80 -7.44
CA ILE A 29 -5.47 -0.33 -6.51
C ILE A 29 -4.77 0.00 -5.19
N GLY A 30 -5.50 -0.12 -4.08
CA GLY A 30 -4.97 0.04 -2.74
C GLY A 30 -5.78 -0.69 -1.69
N GLY A 31 -5.12 -1.45 -0.82
CA GLY A 31 -5.80 -2.25 0.20
C GLY A 31 -6.27 -1.44 1.41
N GLU A 32 -5.44 -0.49 1.89
CA GLU A 32 -5.77 0.33 3.05
C GLU A 32 -5.08 1.72 2.99
N ALA A 33 -5.80 2.73 3.47
CA ALA A 33 -5.29 4.07 3.75
C ALA A 33 -4.80 4.16 5.20
N LEU A 34 -3.56 3.73 5.45
CA LEU A 34 -2.94 3.78 6.78
C LEU A 34 -1.98 4.97 6.92
N THR A 35 -2.02 5.64 8.06
CA THR A 35 -1.00 6.61 8.44
C THR A 35 0.33 5.91 8.75
N ALA A 36 1.42 6.69 8.78
CA ALA A 36 2.74 6.18 9.17
C ALA A 36 2.73 5.55 10.57
N GLU A 37 1.98 6.14 11.51
CA GLU A 37 1.81 5.66 12.88
C GLU A 37 1.05 4.34 12.93
N GLN A 38 -0.03 4.22 12.16
CA GLN A 38 -0.79 2.97 12.07
C GLN A 38 0.06 1.84 11.48
N MET A 39 0.83 2.12 10.42
CA MET A 39 1.78 1.16 9.86
C MET A 39 2.84 0.74 10.90
N ALA A 40 3.47 1.70 11.58
CA ALA A 40 4.49 1.41 12.60
C ALA A 40 3.93 0.57 13.76
N GLN A 41 2.69 0.85 14.18
CA GLN A 41 2.00 0.07 15.21
C GLN A 41 1.73 -1.36 14.74
N ALA A 42 1.28 -1.56 13.49
CA ALA A 42 1.02 -2.88 12.93
C ALA A 42 2.32 -3.71 12.82
N ILE A 43 3.40 -3.11 12.31
CA ILE A 43 4.72 -3.74 12.24
C ILE A 43 5.20 -4.12 13.64
N SER A 44 5.02 -3.24 14.64
CA SER A 44 5.41 -3.52 16.02
C SER A 44 4.67 -4.72 16.61
N LYS A 45 3.37 -4.85 16.34
CA LYS A 45 2.56 -5.99 16.79
C LYS A 45 3.03 -7.32 16.19
N VAL A 46 3.42 -7.33 14.91
CA VAL A 46 3.86 -8.55 14.21
C VAL A 46 5.28 -8.95 14.58
N SER A 47 6.20 -7.96 14.63
CA SER A 47 7.62 -8.18 14.89
C SER A 47 7.96 -8.33 16.38
N GLY A 48 7.09 -7.89 17.28
CA GLY A 48 7.37 -7.82 18.72
C GLY A 48 8.38 -6.75 19.11
N ARG A 49 8.68 -5.80 18.22
CA ARG A 49 9.65 -4.71 18.43
C ARG A 49 8.94 -3.36 18.51
N ASN A 50 9.54 -2.40 19.21
CA ASN A 50 9.03 -1.03 19.25
C ASN A 50 9.51 -0.26 18.01
N ASN A 51 8.62 -0.05 17.04
CA ASN A 51 8.91 0.73 15.83
C ASN A 51 8.30 2.13 15.97
N GLY A 52 9.15 3.16 15.82
CA GLY A 52 8.74 4.55 15.85
C GLY A 52 8.66 5.19 14.46
N VAL A 53 7.92 6.29 14.36
CA VAL A 53 7.84 7.10 13.14
C VAL A 53 8.73 8.32 13.28
N ARG A 54 9.45 8.66 12.21
CA ARG A 54 10.18 9.92 12.09
C ARG A 54 9.74 10.62 10.83
N HIS A 55 9.19 11.82 11.01
CA HIS A 55 8.70 12.65 9.92
C HIS A 55 9.83 13.47 9.30
N THR A 56 9.85 13.55 7.98
CA THR A 56 10.72 14.48 7.24
C THR A 56 9.92 15.75 6.96
N PRO A 57 10.44 16.96 7.28
CA PRO A 57 9.75 18.19 6.95
C PRO A 57 9.49 18.32 5.45
N ARG A 58 8.31 18.82 5.06
CA ARG A 58 7.87 18.94 3.66
C ARG A 58 8.91 19.62 2.76
N GLU A 59 9.40 20.79 3.18
CA GLU A 59 10.42 21.54 2.43
C GLU A 59 11.69 20.73 2.17
N ARG A 60 12.07 19.86 3.11
CA ARG A 60 13.24 18.98 2.94
C ARG A 60 12.92 17.85 1.97
N ALA A 61 11.72 17.28 2.04
CA ALA A 61 11.29 16.25 1.10
C ALA A 61 11.24 16.81 -0.34
N GLU A 62 10.66 18.00 -0.54
CA GLU A 62 10.58 18.67 -1.84
C GLU A 62 11.96 18.97 -2.44
N ARG A 63 12.94 19.39 -1.62
CA ARG A 63 14.33 19.57 -2.10
C ARG A 63 15.01 18.27 -2.51
N LEU A 64 14.64 17.15 -1.89
CA LEU A 64 15.25 15.85 -2.16
C LEU A 64 14.58 15.11 -3.33
N ALA A 65 13.30 15.40 -3.61
CA ALA A 65 12.51 14.72 -4.63
C ALA A 65 13.19 14.67 -6.02
N PRO A 66 13.78 15.75 -6.56
CA PRO A 66 14.42 15.71 -7.88
C PRO A 66 15.60 14.73 -7.99
N PHE A 67 16.17 14.30 -6.86
CA PHE A 67 17.35 13.44 -6.80
C PHE A 67 17.07 12.10 -6.11
N ASN A 68 15.87 11.90 -5.58
CA ASN A 68 15.48 10.69 -4.86
C ASN A 68 14.07 10.25 -5.30
N PRO A 69 13.97 9.32 -6.26
CA PRO A 69 12.69 8.82 -6.78
C PRO A 69 11.77 8.23 -5.69
N GLN A 70 12.34 7.72 -4.60
CA GLN A 70 11.55 7.21 -3.47
C GLN A 70 10.84 8.35 -2.73
N ILE A 71 11.49 9.51 -2.56
CA ILE A 71 10.87 10.67 -1.91
C ILE A 71 9.87 11.33 -2.86
N ASP A 72 10.21 11.42 -4.15
CA ASP A 72 9.32 11.96 -5.17
C ASP A 72 8.00 11.17 -5.25
N SER A 73 8.10 9.85 -5.36
CA SER A 73 6.91 8.98 -5.34
C SER A 73 6.10 9.11 -4.05
N GLN A 74 6.76 9.17 -2.88
CA GLN A 74 6.07 9.35 -1.60
C GLN A 74 5.29 10.67 -1.52
N LEU A 75 5.84 11.77 -2.05
CA LEU A 75 5.14 13.05 -2.15
C LEU A 75 3.92 12.94 -3.08
N TRP A 76 4.10 12.35 -4.26
CA TRP A 76 3.01 12.13 -5.22
C TRP A 76 1.86 11.32 -4.62
N PHE A 77 2.18 10.26 -3.87
CA PHE A 77 1.21 9.42 -3.18
C PHE A 77 0.49 10.14 -2.05
N TRP A 78 1.21 10.92 -1.24
CA TRP A 78 0.60 11.68 -0.14
C TRP A 78 -0.47 12.66 -0.64
N GLU A 79 -0.28 13.25 -1.80
CA GLU A 79 -1.26 14.16 -2.42
C GLU A 79 -2.51 13.44 -2.95
N ARG A 80 -2.47 12.12 -3.11
CA ARG A 80 -3.51 11.32 -3.80
C ARG A 80 -4.14 10.22 -2.95
N GLN A 81 -3.60 9.92 -1.78
CA GLN A 81 -4.09 8.81 -0.96
C GLN A 81 -5.55 8.98 -0.51
N ASP A 82 -6.03 10.22 -0.40
CA ASP A 82 -7.40 10.52 0.04
C ASP A 82 -8.46 10.19 -1.03
N SER A 83 -8.07 9.97 -2.29
CA SER A 83 -9.02 9.69 -3.38
C SER A 83 -9.27 8.21 -3.64
N LEU A 84 -8.71 7.31 -2.84
CA LEU A 84 -8.86 5.87 -3.02
C LEU A 84 -9.65 5.25 -1.85
N ASP A 85 -10.85 4.76 -2.13
CA ASP A 85 -11.61 3.91 -1.20
C ASP A 85 -11.49 2.44 -1.62
N PRO A 86 -10.76 1.61 -0.84
CA PRO A 86 -10.64 0.18 -1.11
C PRO A 86 -12.00 -0.52 -1.25
N ARG A 87 -13.02 -0.08 -0.50
CA ARG A 87 -14.34 -0.74 -0.50
C ARG A 87 -15.09 -0.58 -1.82
N GLU A 88 -14.85 0.53 -2.52
CA GLU A 88 -15.42 0.74 -3.84
C GLU A 88 -14.84 -0.26 -4.85
N LEU A 89 -13.54 -0.54 -4.76
CA LEU A 89 -12.87 -1.55 -5.58
C LEU A 89 -13.37 -2.97 -5.25
N GLU A 90 -13.49 -3.30 -3.97
CA GLU A 90 -14.00 -4.62 -3.56
C GLU A 90 -15.45 -4.83 -4.03
N ALA A 91 -16.30 -3.82 -3.90
CA ALA A 91 -17.69 -3.87 -4.35
C ALA A 91 -17.81 -3.95 -5.87
N GLU A 92 -16.96 -3.21 -6.60
CA GLU A 92 -16.98 -3.18 -8.06
C GLU A 92 -16.51 -4.50 -8.68
N PHE A 93 -15.48 -5.11 -8.11
CA PHE A 93 -14.79 -6.24 -8.72
C PHE A 93 -15.00 -7.57 -7.99
N GLY A 94 -15.66 -7.58 -6.83
CA GLY A 94 -15.92 -8.78 -6.04
C GLY A 94 -14.64 -9.42 -5.48
N VAL A 95 -13.56 -8.64 -5.34
CA VAL A 95 -12.27 -9.09 -4.81
C VAL A 95 -12.12 -8.56 -3.39
N GLU A 96 -11.82 -9.42 -2.42
CA GLU A 96 -11.45 -9.00 -1.07
C GLU A 96 -9.97 -8.60 -1.04
N LEU A 97 -9.70 -7.37 -0.62
CA LEU A 97 -8.36 -6.81 -0.58
C LEU A 97 -7.66 -7.23 0.72
N THR A 98 -6.41 -7.65 0.59
CA THR A 98 -5.64 -8.09 1.75
C THR A 98 -5.23 -6.90 2.61
N THR A 99 -5.53 -6.97 3.90
CA THR A 99 -5.15 -5.92 4.84
C THR A 99 -3.65 -5.94 5.12
N PHE A 100 -3.09 -4.81 5.53
CA PHE A 100 -1.70 -4.70 5.95
C PHE A 100 -1.38 -5.68 7.07
N LYS A 101 -2.28 -5.82 8.06
CA LYS A 101 -2.07 -6.75 9.16
C LYS A 101 -1.94 -8.20 8.66
N GLU A 102 -2.79 -8.61 7.72
CA GLU A 102 -2.76 -9.96 7.14
C GLU A 102 -1.47 -10.18 6.36
N LEU A 103 -1.10 -9.26 5.47
CA LEU A 103 0.13 -9.37 4.69
C LEU A 103 1.35 -9.59 5.59
N TRP A 104 1.49 -8.79 6.66
CA TRP A 104 2.63 -8.90 7.58
C TRP A 104 2.56 -10.16 8.45
N THR A 105 1.36 -10.60 8.83
CA THR A 105 1.18 -11.83 9.62
C THR A 105 1.54 -13.06 8.81
N THR A 106 1.07 -13.14 7.56
CA THR A 106 1.40 -14.22 6.61
C THR A 106 2.91 -14.26 6.34
N ASN A 107 3.55 -13.10 6.23
CA ASN A 107 4.98 -12.98 5.93
C ASN A 107 5.89 -12.88 7.18
N LYS A 108 5.39 -13.24 8.37
CA LYS A 108 6.09 -13.01 9.66
C LYS A 108 7.55 -13.51 9.70
N VAL A 109 7.86 -14.62 9.03
CA VAL A 109 9.23 -15.15 8.96
C VAL A 109 10.17 -14.17 8.25
N LEU A 110 9.77 -13.67 7.08
CA LEU A 110 10.54 -12.70 6.30
C LEU A 110 10.67 -11.37 7.04
N VAL A 111 9.57 -10.93 7.66
CA VAL A 111 9.54 -9.74 8.52
C VAL A 111 10.60 -9.83 9.60
N ASN A 112 10.65 -10.94 10.34
CA ASN A 112 11.63 -11.14 11.40
C ASN A 112 13.07 -11.20 10.89
N GLN A 113 13.29 -11.68 9.66
CA GLN A 113 14.62 -11.70 9.03
C GLN A 113 15.07 -10.29 8.63
N ALA A 114 14.18 -9.45 8.12
CA ALA A 114 14.51 -8.07 7.73
C ALA A 114 14.95 -7.18 8.90
N PHE A 115 14.64 -7.58 10.13
CA PHE A 115 15.03 -6.88 11.35
C PHE A 115 16.25 -7.49 12.07
N LYS A 116 16.93 -8.48 11.49
CA LYS A 116 18.21 -8.98 12.00
C LYS A 116 19.34 -8.02 11.63
#